data_AF-A0A969RNH0-F1
#
_entry.id   AF-A0A969RNH0-F1
#
_cell.length_a   1.000
_cell.length_b   1.000
_cell.length_c   1.000
_cell.angle_alpha   90.00
_cell.angle_beta   90.00
_cell.angle_gamma   90.00
#
_symmetry.space_group_name_H-M   'P 1'
#
loop_
_entity.id
_entity.type
_entity.pdbx_description
1 polymer ?
#
loop_
_entity_poly.entity_id
_entity_poly.type
_entity_poly.pdbx_seq_one_letter_code
_entity_poly.pdbx_strand_id
1 'polypeptide(L)'
;MSIVPDVNWLTVVEIPVSEAVDSLKQLLVAMVIVLGLVVAIAIISGILFSRNVVRPLRHLTAAAAEVSKGNFQVRVPVSHYQELNVLAQAFHIMGEQLFVLIDDLTVAKSKAETSLQN
;
A
#
# COMPACT_ATOMS: atom_id res chain seq x y z
N MET A 1 -45.02 6.35 -47.79
CA MET A 1 -44.38 5.54 -48.84
C MET A 1 -45.21 5.72 -50.10
N SER A 2 -44.75 6.54 -51.04
CA SER A 2 -45.40 6.74 -52.34
C SER A 2 -44.54 6.11 -53.42
N ILE A 3 -45.14 5.18 -54.15
CA ILE A 3 -44.49 4.37 -55.18
C ILE A 3 -44.52 5.19 -56.48
N VAL A 4 -43.36 5.50 -57.06
CA VAL A 4 -43.31 6.10 -58.40
C VAL A 4 -43.19 4.94 -59.41
N PRO A 5 -44.12 4.77 -60.37
CA PRO A 5 -44.42 3.45 -60.91
C PRO A 5 -43.50 2.93 -62.03
N ASP A 6 -42.45 3.66 -62.43
CA ASP A 6 -41.82 3.39 -63.74
C ASP A 6 -40.29 3.41 -63.79
N VAL A 7 -39.61 3.19 -62.66
CA VAL A 7 -38.14 3.17 -62.68
C VAL A 7 -37.60 2.02 -61.82
N ASN A 8 -36.97 1.05 -62.48
CA ASN A 8 -36.30 -0.12 -61.91
C ASN A 8 -34.92 0.24 -61.34
N TRP A 9 -34.82 1.19 -60.41
CA TRP A 9 -33.57 1.55 -59.75
C TRP A 9 -33.60 1.03 -58.31
N LEU A 10 -32.70 0.10 -58.04
CA LEU A 10 -32.30 -0.28 -56.70
C LEU A 10 -31.50 0.90 -56.13
N THR A 11 -32.07 1.62 -55.17
CA THR A 11 -31.34 2.66 -54.45
C THR A 11 -30.27 1.98 -53.59
N VAL A 12 -29.05 1.89 -54.10
CA VAL A 12 -27.89 1.45 -53.32
C VAL A 12 -27.46 2.63 -52.48
N VAL A 13 -27.80 2.59 -51.20
CA VAL A 13 -27.23 3.52 -50.21
C VAL A 13 -25.84 2.99 -49.87
N GLU A 14 -24.82 3.58 -50.47
CA GLU A 14 -23.44 3.37 -50.06
C GLU A 14 -23.22 4.16 -48.76
N ILE A 15 -23.39 3.52 -47.60
CA ILE A 15 -22.94 4.10 -46.34
C ILE A 15 -21.42 3.99 -46.38
N PRO A 16 -20.67 5.10 -46.47
CA PRO A 16 -19.23 5.04 -46.58
C PRO A 16 -18.68 4.38 -45.31
N VAL A 17 -17.98 3.25 -45.48
CA VAL A 17 -17.44 2.43 -44.38
C VAL A 17 -16.59 3.27 -43.41
N SER A 18 -16.01 4.38 -43.89
CA SER A 18 -15.29 5.38 -43.09
C SER A 18 -16.08 5.89 -41.90
N GLU A 19 -17.39 6.14 -42.06
CA GLU A 19 -18.24 6.70 -41.00
C GLU A 19 -18.51 5.67 -39.89
N ALA A 20 -18.65 4.40 -40.26
CA ALA A 20 -18.78 3.29 -39.31
C ALA A 20 -17.46 3.02 -38.55
N VAL A 21 -16.30 3.15 -39.21
CA VAL A 21 -15.00 2.87 -38.56
C VAL A 21 -14.47 4.03 -37.71
N ASP A 22 -14.87 5.27 -37.98
CA ASP A 22 -14.39 6.42 -37.21
C ASP A 22 -14.98 6.45 -35.80
N SER A 23 -16.24 6.03 -35.66
CA SER A 23 -16.88 5.80 -34.34
C SER A 23 -16.13 4.71 -33.54
N LEU A 24 -15.69 3.66 -34.22
CA LEU A 24 -14.92 2.57 -33.60
C LEU A 24 -13.52 3.03 -33.15
N LYS A 25 -12.83 3.85 -33.96
CA LYS A 25 -11.51 4.39 -33.59
C LYS A 25 -11.60 5.29 -32.35
N GLN A 26 -12.61 6.16 -32.26
CA GLN A 26 -12.82 7.02 -31.09
C GLN A 26 -13.04 6.19 -29.82
N LEU A 27 -13.85 5.13 -29.93
CA LEU A 27 -14.04 4.18 -28.83
C LEU A 27 -12.73 3.52 -28.41
N LEU A 28 -11.93 3.02 -29.37
CA LEU A 28 -10.64 2.40 -29.08
C LEU A 28 -9.68 3.37 -28.40
N VAL A 29 -9.59 4.62 -28.86
CA VAL A 29 -8.74 5.65 -28.22
C VAL A 29 -9.20 5.93 -26.80
N ALA A 30 -10.50 6.08 -26.57
CA ALA A 30 -11.05 6.27 -25.23
C ALA A 30 -10.72 5.09 -24.31
N MET A 31 -10.85 3.85 -24.81
CA MET A 31 -10.50 2.64 -24.05
C MET A 31 -9.02 2.60 -23.69
N VAL A 32 -8.12 2.94 -24.62
CA VAL A 32 -6.68 2.98 -24.37
C VAL A 32 -6.34 4.04 -23.30
N ILE A 33 -6.96 5.22 -23.37
CA ILE A 33 -6.77 6.27 -22.36
C ILE A 33 -7.24 5.79 -20.98
N VAL A 34 -8.44 5.22 -20.89
CA VAL A 34 -8.99 4.71 -19.62
C VAL A 34 -8.10 3.60 -19.06
N LEU A 35 -7.65 2.67 -19.89
CA LEU A 35 -6.73 1.61 -19.47
C LEU A 35 -5.42 2.20 -18.95
N GLY A 36 -4.85 3.19 -19.66
CA GLY A 36 -3.64 3.89 -19.23
C GLY A 36 -3.81 4.56 -17.86
N LEU A 37 -4.95 5.22 -17.63
CA LEU A 37 -5.27 5.84 -16.35
C LEU A 37 -5.41 4.82 -15.23
N VAL A 38 -6.10 3.70 -15.48
CA VAL A 38 -6.25 2.61 -14.48
C VAL A 38 -4.89 2.04 -14.10
N VAL A 39 -4.03 1.76 -15.08
CA VAL A 39 -2.66 1.26 -14.83
C VAL A 39 -1.85 2.29 -14.03
N ALA A 40 -1.91 3.56 -14.40
CA ALA A 40 -1.21 4.63 -13.67
C ALA A 40 -1.68 4.71 -12.20
N ILE A 41 -2.99 4.69 -11.96
CA ILE A 41 -3.57 4.70 -10.61
C ILE A 41 -3.13 3.47 -9.82
N ALA A 42 -3.11 2.28 -10.44
CA ALA A 42 -2.66 1.05 -9.79
C ALA A 42 -1.19 1.14 -9.36
N ILE A 43 -0.32 1.64 -10.23
CA ILE A 43 1.11 1.82 -9.93
C ILE A 43 1.30 2.81 -8.77
N ILE A 44 0.65 3.98 -8.84
CA ILE A 44 0.73 5.01 -7.80
C ILE A 44 0.22 4.44 -6.47
N SER A 45 -0.90 3.74 -6.48
CA SER A 45 -1.48 3.11 -5.29
C SER A 45 -0.53 2.07 -4.69
N GLY A 46 0.09 1.23 -5.51
CA GLY A 46 1.09 0.26 -5.06
C GLY A 46 2.31 0.91 -4.41
N ILE A 47 2.82 2.00 -4.98
CA ILE A 47 3.94 2.77 -4.41
C ILE A 47 3.53 3.38 -3.06
N LEU A 48 2.36 4.00 -2.97
CA LEU A 48 1.86 4.59 -1.73
C LEU A 48 1.63 3.53 -0.64
N PHE A 49 1.04 2.39 -0.99
CA PHE A 49 0.82 1.29 -0.07
C PHE A 49 2.13 0.70 0.44
N SER A 50 3.10 0.49 -0.45
CA SER A 50 4.43 0.01 -0.08
C SER A 50 5.11 0.99 0.89
N ARG A 51 5.06 2.29 0.60
CA ARG A 51 5.75 3.32 1.39
C ARG A 51 5.08 3.56 2.75
N ASN A 52 3.75 3.55 2.80
CA ASN A 52 3.00 3.99 3.97
C ASN A 52 2.54 2.82 4.86
N VAL A 53 2.50 1.59 4.35
CA VAL A 53 2.09 0.41 5.14
C VAL A 53 3.23 -0.60 5.23
N VAL A 54 3.72 -1.10 4.09
CA VAL A 54 4.67 -2.22 4.08
C VAL A 54 6.02 -1.84 4.70
N ARG A 55 6.57 -0.67 4.37
CA ARG A 55 7.86 -0.22 4.93
C ARG A 55 7.80 -0.02 6.46
N PRO A 56 6.84 0.75 7.03
CA PRO A 56 6.71 0.88 8.49
C PRO A 56 6.56 -0.46 9.20
N LEU A 57 5.76 -1.40 8.65
CA LEU A 57 5.62 -2.74 9.22
C LEU A 57 6.94 -3.51 9.23
N ARG A 58 7.72 -3.45 8.14
CA ARG A 58 9.07 -4.06 8.10
C ARG A 58 10.01 -3.44 9.13
N HIS A 59 9.95 -2.13 9.36
CA HIS A 59 10.74 -1.47 10.40
C HIS A 59 10.34 -1.94 11.81
N LEU A 60 9.04 -2.08 12.07
CA LEU A 60 8.54 -2.62 13.33
C LEU A 60 9.00 -4.07 13.56
N THR A 61 8.91 -4.92 12.52
CA THR A 61 9.42 -6.30 12.60
C THR A 61 10.93 -6.34 12.85
N ALA A 62 11.71 -5.48 12.19
CA ALA A 62 13.15 -5.39 12.44
C ALA A 62 13.46 -4.93 13.87
N ALA A 63 12.72 -3.94 14.38
CA ALA A 63 12.86 -3.47 15.76
C ALA A 63 12.53 -4.58 16.77
N ALA A 64 11.47 -5.35 16.54
CA ALA A 64 11.13 -6.51 17.37
C ALA A 64 12.25 -7.56 17.39
N ALA A 65 12.89 -7.81 16.25
CA ALA A 65 14.03 -8.73 16.19
C ALA A 65 15.23 -8.22 17.01
N GLU A 66 15.51 -6.92 17.01
CA GLU A 66 16.58 -6.33 17.83
C GLU A 66 16.25 -6.36 19.33
N VAL A 67 15.01 -6.07 19.71
CA VAL A 67 14.54 -6.20 21.10
C VAL A 67 14.72 -7.64 21.60
N SER A 68 14.44 -8.65 20.76
CA SER A 68 14.65 -10.06 21.12
C SER A 68 16.11 -10.44 21.40
N LYS A 69 17.07 -9.64 20.90
CA LYS A 69 18.50 -9.79 21.15
C LYS A 69 19.00 -8.97 22.34
N GLY A 70 18.09 -8.30 23.07
CA GLY A 70 18.42 -7.43 24.20
C GLY A 70 18.74 -5.98 23.81
N ASN A 71 18.55 -5.59 22.54
CA ASN A 71 18.70 -4.20 22.13
C ASN A 71 17.37 -3.46 22.19
N PHE A 72 17.12 -2.77 23.30
CA PHE A 72 15.85 -2.07 23.57
C PHE A 72 15.81 -0.62 23.06
N GLN A 73 16.91 -0.07 22.55
CA GLN A 73 16.98 1.33 22.11
C GLN A 73 16.54 1.55 20.65
N VAL A 74 15.85 0.57 20.05
CA VAL A 74 15.45 0.66 18.64
C VAL A 74 14.19 1.51 18.48
N ARG A 75 14.26 2.50 17.59
CA ARG A 75 13.14 3.38 17.26
C ARG A 75 12.47 2.94 15.96
N VAL A 76 11.14 2.90 16.01
CA VAL A 76 10.31 2.68 14.82
C VAL A 76 9.92 4.05 14.26
N PRO A 77 10.16 4.33 12.96
CA PRO A 77 9.82 5.60 12.35
C PRO A 77 8.31 5.83 12.31
N VAL A 78 7.90 7.09 12.43
CA VAL A 78 6.50 7.52 12.36
C VAL A 78 5.92 7.23 10.97
N SER A 79 4.73 6.63 10.94
CA SER A 79 3.95 6.33 9.74
C SER A 79 2.92 7.43 9.45
N HIS A 80 2.45 7.47 8.20
CA HIS A 80 1.37 8.37 7.80
C HIS A 80 0.02 7.96 8.40
N TYR A 81 -0.19 6.66 8.64
CA TYR A 81 -1.44 6.15 9.22
C TYR A 81 -1.40 6.18 10.74
N GLN A 82 -2.46 6.72 11.34
CA GLN A 82 -2.57 6.87 12.78
C GLN A 82 -2.51 5.53 13.51
N GLU A 83 -3.15 4.50 12.97
CA GLU A 83 -3.19 3.15 13.55
C GLU A 83 -1.79 2.52 13.65
N LEU A 84 -0.92 2.77 12.66
CA LEU A 84 0.46 2.31 12.69
C LEU A 84 1.30 3.09 13.71
N ASN A 85 1.00 4.37 13.94
CA ASN A 85 1.65 5.15 14.99
C ASN A 85 1.24 4.68 16.39
N VAL A 86 -0.04 4.39 16.59
CA VAL A 86 -0.54 3.80 17.85
C VAL A 86 0.15 2.46 18.10
N LEU A 87 0.28 1.62 17.08
CA LEU A 87 0.99 0.34 17.20
C LEU A 87 2.48 0.52 17.52
N ALA A 88 3.16 1.46 16.85
CA ALA A 88 4.56 1.78 17.13
C ALA A 88 4.76 2.30 18.55
N GLN A 89 3.83 3.11 19.07
CA GLN A 89 3.87 3.61 20.44
C GLN A 89 3.63 2.48 21.45
N ALA A 90 2.67 1.60 21.21
CA ALA A 90 2.45 0.43 22.06
C ALA A 90 3.68 -0.49 22.10
N PHE A 91 4.34 -0.70 20.95
CA PHE A 91 5.58 -1.45 20.88
C PHE A 91 6.72 -0.78 21.65
N HIS A 92 6.84 0.55 21.56
CA HIS A 92 7.84 1.30 22.32
C HIS A 92 7.65 1.15 23.83
N ILE A 93 6.41 1.30 24.32
CA ILE A 93 6.08 1.12 25.75
C ILE A 93 6.44 -0.30 26.20
N MET A 94 6.11 -1.33 25.40
CA MET A 94 6.49 -2.71 25.71
C MET A 94 8.02 -2.88 25.80
N GLY A 95 8.76 -2.29 24.87
CA GLY A 95 10.23 -2.32 24.86
C GLY A 95 10.84 -1.66 26.10
N GLU A 96 10.33 -0.50 26.51
CA GLU A 96 10.77 0.17 27.74
C GLU A 96 10.47 -0.64 28.99
N GLN A 97 9.28 -1.23 29.10
CA GLN A 97 8.92 -2.07 30.25
C GLN A 97 9.81 -3.31 30.36
N LEU A 98 10.13 -3.95 29.24
CA LEU A 98 11.08 -5.08 29.21
C LEU A 98 12.48 -4.65 29.66
N PHE A 99 12.95 -3.50 29.22
CA PHE A 99 14.25 -2.97 29.62
C PHE A 99 14.32 -2.72 31.13
N VAL A 100 13.32 -2.02 31.69
CA VAL A 100 13.23 -1.76 33.14
C VAL A 100 13.17 -3.05 33.93
N LEU A 101 12.35 -4.02 33.50
CA LEU A 101 12.23 -5.30 34.20
C LEU A 101 13.56 -6.07 34.24
N ILE A 102 14.32 -6.05 33.14
CA ILE A 102 15.63 -6.72 33.09
C ILE A 102 16.65 -5.97 33.95
N ASP A 103 16.66 -4.64 33.92
CA ASP A 103 17.57 -3.81 34.73
C ASP A 103 17.36 -4.08 36.23
N ASP A 104 16.10 -4.04 36.69
CA ASP A 104 15.74 -4.33 38.08
C ASP A 104 16.18 -5.74 38.51
N LEU A 105 16.03 -6.75 37.64
CA LEU A 105 16.49 -8.11 37.91
C LEU A 105 18.02 -8.18 38.05
N THR A 106 18.77 -7.44 37.23
CA THR A 106 20.24 -7.41 37.34
C THR A 106 20.72 -6.74 38.63
N VAL A 107 20.08 -5.66 39.05
CA VAL A 107 20.36 -4.96 40.32
C VAL A 107 19.99 -5.83 41.52
N ALA A 108 18.84 -6.51 41.47
CA ALA A 108 18.42 -7.42 42.54
C ALA A 108 19.41 -8.58 42.70
N LYS A 109 19.89 -9.14 41.58
CA LYS A 109 20.89 -10.21 41.57
C LYS A 109 22.21 -9.77 42.20
N SER A 110 22.75 -8.61 41.83
CA SER A 110 24.04 -8.13 42.38
C SER A 110 23.96 -7.86 43.89
N LYS A 111 22.81 -7.39 44.37
CA LYS A 111 22.58 -7.16 45.80
C LYS A 111 22.56 -8.47 46.58
N ALA A 112 21.89 -9.50 46.07
CA ALA A 112 21.83 -10.82 46.70
C ALA A 112 23.22 -11.47 46.83
N GLU A 113 24.05 -11.39 45.79
CA GLU A 113 25.42 -11.91 45.79
C GLU A 113 26.30 -11.21 46.83
N THR A 114 26.16 -9.88 46.97
CA THR A 114 26.91 -9.10 47.97
C THR A 114 26.53 -9.48 49.41
N SER A 115 25.25 -9.79 49.67
CA SER A 115 24.78 -10.24 50.99
C SER A 115 25.14 -11.69 51.35
N LEU A 116 25.59 -12.51 50.40
CA LEU A 116 26.10 -13.86 50.68
C LEU A 116 27.62 -13.89 50.97
N GLN A 117 28.34 -12.81 50.63
CA GLN A 117 29.78 -12.67 50.87
C GLN A 117 30.15 -11.97 52.20
N ASN A 118 29.17 -11.37 52.88
CA ASN A 118 29.31 -10.77 54.22
C ASN A 118 28.69 -11.67 55.29
#